data_AF-A0ABD6LQX0-F1
#
_entry.id   AF-A0ABD6LQX0-F1
#
_cell.length_a   1.000
_cell.length_b   1.000
_cell.length_c   1.000
_cell.angle_alpha   90.00
_cell.angle_beta   90.00
_cell.angle_gamma   90.00
#
_symmetry.space_group_name_H-M   'P 1'
#
loop_
_entity.id
_entity.type
_entity.pdbx_description
1 polymer ?
#
loop_
_entity_poly.entity_id
_entity_poly.type
_entity_poly.pdbx_seq_one_letter_code
_entity_poly.pdbx_strand_id
1 'polypeptide(L)'
;TQNWMWVYLTDEYSGSPRMVLFQYERTRAGYHPVEFLGDQFQGYFTCDGYQAYHSLPERIAVTGCMAHARRRFDESVTVLKKDFTKEQLKETTAYQAMARIGMFYK
;
A
#
# COMPACT_ATOMS: atom_id res chain seq x y z
N THR A 1 9.93 -24.22 -1.04
CA THR A 1 8.77 -23.74 -0.27
C THR A 1 8.63 -22.25 -0.48
N GLN A 2 7.41 -21.72 -0.59
CA GLN A 2 7.17 -20.29 -0.72
C GLN A 2 6.94 -19.70 0.68
N ASN A 3 7.75 -18.73 1.08
CA ASN A 3 7.60 -18.01 2.35
C ASN A 3 7.23 -16.55 2.04
N TRP A 4 6.55 -15.93 2.99
CA TRP A 4 6.10 -14.55 2.91
C TRP A 4 6.72 -13.76 4.06
N MET A 5 7.00 -12.49 3.80
CA MET A 5 7.51 -11.58 4.81
C MET A 5 6.55 -10.42 4.92
N TRP A 6 5.90 -10.30 6.08
CA TRP A 6 5.12 -9.13 6.44
C TRP A 6 6.05 -8.10 7.05
N VAL A 7 5.94 -6.85 6.60
CA VAL A 7 6.77 -5.75 7.08
C VAL A 7 5.86 -4.70 7.69
N TYR A 8 6.05 -4.45 8.98
CA TYR A 8 5.29 -3.44 9.73
C TYR A 8 6.22 -2.31 10.10
N LEU A 9 5.77 -1.08 9.90
CA LEU A 9 6.52 0.13 10.22
C LEU A 9 5.66 0.99 11.15
N THR A 10 6.29 1.57 12.16
CA THR A 10 5.65 2.64 12.92
C THR A 10 5.63 3.91 12.09
N ASP A 11 4.49 4.58 12.07
CA ASP A 11 4.34 5.87 11.40
C ASP A 11 5.06 6.97 12.20
N GLU A 12 5.63 7.96 11.50
CA GLU A 12 6.39 9.02 12.15
C GLU A 12 5.55 9.97 13.01
N TYR A 13 4.23 10.03 12.78
CA TYR A 13 3.28 10.81 13.53
C TYR A 13 2.62 10.02 14.67
N SER A 14 2.97 8.73 14.84
CA SER A 14 2.40 7.87 15.89
C SER A 14 2.86 8.22 17.31
N GLY A 15 3.88 9.06 17.47
CA GLY A 15 4.53 9.34 18.76
C GLY A 15 5.31 8.15 19.34
N SER A 16 5.33 7.01 18.65
CA SER A 16 6.07 5.81 19.03
C SER A 16 7.50 5.82 18.46
N PRO A 17 8.44 5.05 19.02
CA PRO A 17 9.75 4.87 18.42
C PRO A 17 9.64 4.40 16.97
N ARG A 18 10.52 4.91 16.10
CA ARG A 18 10.64 4.43 14.72
C ARG A 18 11.15 2.99 14.75
N MET A 19 10.34 2.06 14.24
CA MET A 19 10.59 0.63 14.28
C MET A 19 10.17 0.01 12.95
N VAL A 20 10.93 -1.01 12.53
CA VAL A 20 10.59 -1.87 11.41
C VAL A 20 10.61 -3.30 11.92
N LEU A 21 9.48 -3.99 11.80
CA LEU A 21 9.34 -5.39 12.21
C LEU A 21 9.17 -6.26 10.96
N PHE A 22 9.94 -7.34 10.91
CA PHE A 22 9.89 -8.35 9.85
C PHE A 22 9.31 -9.65 10.43
N GLN A 23 8.13 -10.04 9.96
CA GLN A 23 7.46 -11.28 10.37
C GLN A 23 7.47 -12.28 9.22
N TYR A 24 8.16 -13.40 9.43
CA TYR A 24 8.25 -14.48 8.44
C TYR A 24 7.09 -15.46 8.62
N GLU A 25 6.34 -15.69 7.55
CA GLU A 25 5.16 -16.56 7.57
C GLU A 25 5.17 -17.53 6.39
N ARG A 26 4.58 -18.72 6.62
CA ARG A 26 4.48 -19.75 5.57
C ARG A 26 3.43 -19.43 4.50
N THR A 27 2.55 -18.45 4.75
CA THR A 27 1.47 -18.08 3.84
C THR A 27 1.24 -16.58 3.83
N ARG A 28 0.52 -16.10 2.81
CA ARG A 28 0.01 -14.71 2.70
C ARG A 28 -1.44 -14.55 3.22
N ALA A 29 -1.90 -15.48 4.05
CA ALA A 29 -3.29 -15.50 4.49
C ALA A 29 -3.65 -14.25 5.31
N GLY A 30 -4.92 -13.83 5.24
CA GLY A 30 -5.38 -12.61 5.90
C GLY A 30 -5.38 -12.65 7.43
N TYR A 31 -5.33 -13.85 8.03
CA TYR A 31 -5.29 -13.99 9.49
C TYR A 31 -3.96 -13.52 10.10
N HIS A 32 -2.85 -13.52 9.34
CA HIS A 32 -1.54 -13.07 9.82
C HIS A 32 -1.54 -11.63 10.38
N PRO A 33 -2.01 -10.61 9.64
CA PRO A 33 -2.11 -9.26 10.18
C PRO A 33 -3.17 -9.13 11.29
N VAL A 34 -4.22 -9.96 11.29
CA VAL A 34 -5.23 -9.96 12.38
C VAL A 34 -4.58 -10.42 13.70
N GLU A 35 -3.85 -11.53 13.67
CA GLU A 35 -3.14 -12.08 14.82
C GLU A 35 -2.01 -11.16 15.30
N PHE A 36 -1.24 -10.59 14.36
CA PHE A 36 -0.13 -9.69 14.69
C PHE A 36 -0.60 -8.39 15.37
N LEU A 37 -1.63 -7.74 14.81
CA LEU A 37 -2.14 -6.48 15.35
C LEU A 37 -2.90 -6.71 16.67
N GLY A 38 -3.53 -7.88 16.80
CA GLY A 38 -4.24 -8.31 18.00
C GLY A 38 -5.25 -7.28 18.47
N ASP A 39 -5.66 -7.37 19.74
CA ASP A 39 -6.65 -6.46 20.35
C ASP A 39 -6.05 -5.14 20.87
N GLN A 40 -4.73 -5.00 20.79
CA GLN A 40 -4.02 -3.83 21.32
C GLN A 40 -3.89 -2.71 20.28
N PHE A 41 -3.89 -3.02 18.99
CA PHE A 41 -3.81 -1.99 17.95
C PHE A 41 -5.18 -1.41 17.61
N GLN A 42 -5.24 -0.08 17.62
CA GLN A 42 -6.37 0.72 17.18
C GLN A 42 -5.83 1.92 16.40
N GLY A 43 -6.52 2.31 15.32
CA GLY A 43 -6.15 3.47 14.51
C GLY A 43 -5.99 3.13 13.04
N TYR A 44 -5.05 3.79 12.36
CA TYR A 44 -4.89 3.69 10.91
C TYR A 44 -3.85 2.64 10.52
N PHE A 45 -4.21 1.79 9.56
CA PHE A 45 -3.31 0.79 8.98
C PHE A 45 -3.12 1.03 7.48
N THR A 46 -2.05 1.76 7.14
CA THR A 46 -1.70 2.10 5.76
C THR A 46 -1.06 0.90 5.05
N CYS A 47 -1.71 0.40 4.01
CA CYS A 47 -1.33 -0.85 3.35
C CYS A 47 -1.21 -0.72 1.83
N ASP A 48 -0.73 -1.77 1.16
CA ASP A 48 -0.49 -1.80 -0.28
C ASP A 48 -1.76 -2.05 -1.13
N GLY A 49 -2.93 -2.19 -0.48
CA GLY A 49 -4.20 -2.51 -1.14
C GLY A 49 -4.48 -4.00 -1.29
N TYR A 50 -3.75 -4.88 -0.61
CA TYR A 50 -4.09 -6.31 -0.58
C TYR A 50 -5.45 -6.53 0.10
N GLN A 51 -6.37 -7.19 -0.61
CA GLN A 51 -7.77 -7.36 -0.21
C GLN A 51 -7.95 -8.01 1.18
N ALA A 52 -6.99 -8.82 1.63
CA ALA A 52 -7.06 -9.49 2.93
C ALA A 52 -7.14 -8.51 4.11
N TYR A 53 -6.64 -7.28 3.98
CA TYR A 53 -6.73 -6.27 5.02
C TYR A 53 -8.17 -5.84 5.34
N HIS A 54 -9.12 -6.06 4.42
CA HIS A 54 -10.55 -5.78 4.69
C HIS A 54 -11.20 -6.76 5.67
N SER A 55 -10.46 -7.78 6.14
CA SER A 55 -10.88 -8.64 7.25
C SER A 55 -10.46 -8.12 8.63
N LEU A 56 -9.73 -7.00 8.69
CA LEU A 56 -9.32 -6.39 9.96
C LEU A 56 -10.54 -5.85 10.73
N PRO A 57 -10.51 -5.88 12.07
CA PRO A 57 -11.61 -5.37 12.89
C PRO A 57 -11.88 -3.88 12.68
N GLU A 58 -13.13 -3.44 12.88
CA GLU A 58 -13.58 -2.05 12.64
C GLU A 58 -12.80 -0.97 13.40
N ARG A 59 -12.15 -1.31 14.52
CA ARG A 59 -11.25 -0.40 15.26
C ARG A 59 -10.01 0.01 14.45
N ILE A 60 -9.75 -0.69 13.34
CA ILE A 60 -8.62 -0.46 12.44
C ILE A 60 -9.14 0.13 11.14
N ALA A 61 -8.86 1.41 10.92
CA ALA A 61 -9.14 2.08 9.66
C ALA A 61 -8.05 1.72 8.63
N VAL A 62 -8.39 0.84 7.69
CA VAL A 62 -7.47 0.47 6.60
C VAL A 62 -7.37 1.63 5.60
N THR A 63 -6.16 2.11 5.34
CA THR A 63 -5.87 3.17 4.38
C THR A 63 -4.93 2.69 3.29
N GLY A 64 -4.95 3.37 2.13
CA GLY A 64 -4.13 3.01 0.98
C GLY A 64 -2.80 3.76 0.92
N CYS A 65 -1.70 3.04 0.73
CA CYS A 65 -0.38 3.62 0.51
C CYS A 65 -0.29 4.26 -0.88
N MET A 66 -0.16 5.59 -0.92
CA MET A 66 -0.06 6.35 -2.18
C MET A 66 1.18 6.00 -3.02
N ALA A 67 2.28 5.53 -2.39
CA ALA A 67 3.44 5.04 -3.11
C ALA A 67 3.13 3.72 -3.87
N HIS A 68 2.37 2.81 -3.26
CA HIS A 68 1.91 1.59 -3.93
C HIS A 68 0.93 1.90 -5.06
N ALA A 69 -0.02 2.80 -4.83
CA ALA A 69 -0.93 3.26 -5.88
C ALA A 69 -0.18 3.87 -7.08
N ARG A 70 0.78 4.76 -6.82
CA ARG A 70 1.60 5.39 -7.86
C ARG A 70 2.35 4.37 -8.71
N ARG A 71 2.93 3.33 -8.10
CA ARG A 71 3.65 2.26 -8.82
C ARG A 71 2.75 1.55 -9.84
N ARG A 72 1.50 1.25 -9.47
CA ARG A 72 0.54 0.60 -10.38
C ARG A 72 0.16 1.49 -11.57
N PHE A 73 0.00 2.79 -11.34
CA PHE A 73 -0.25 3.72 -12.43
C PHE A 73 0.98 3.90 -13.33
N ASP A 74 2.19 3.89 -12.78
CA ASP A 74 3.44 3.93 -13.55
C ASP A 74 3.64 2.67 -14.42
N GLU A 75 3.35 1.49 -13.87
CA GLU A 75 3.32 0.22 -14.62
C GLU A 75 2.34 0.33 -15.80
N SER A 76 1.13 0.86 -15.56
CA SER A 76 0.11 1.05 -16.58
C SER A 76 0.57 2.01 -17.69
N VAL A 77 1.13 3.16 -17.31
CA VAL A 77 1.67 4.16 -18.26
C VAL A 77 2.82 3.57 -19.06
N THR A 78 3.67 2.74 -18.45
CA THR A 78 4.79 2.07 -19.12
C THR A 78 4.32 1.12 -20.22
N VAL A 79 3.21 0.40 -20.00
CA VAL A 79 2.59 -0.42 -21.05
C VAL A 79 2.04 0.46 -22.18
N LEU A 80 1.30 1.52 -21.84
CA LEU A 80 0.63 2.40 -22.82
C LEU A 80 1.62 3.18 -23.72
N LYS A 81 2.87 3.38 -23.29
CA LYS A 81 3.91 4.04 -24.12
C LYS A 81 4.16 3.36 -25.47
N LYS A 82 3.76 2.10 -25.64
CA LYS A 82 3.90 1.37 -26.90
C LYS A 82 2.90 1.83 -27.96
N ASP A 83 1.72 2.27 -27.53
CA ASP A 83 0.57 2.50 -28.41
C ASP A 83 0.13 3.98 -28.46
N PHE A 84 0.59 4.80 -27.51
CA PHE A 84 0.15 6.20 -27.35
C PHE A 84 1.30 7.21 -27.52
N THR A 85 0.98 8.37 -28.11
CA THR A 85 1.88 9.54 -28.11
C THR A 85 1.99 10.14 -26.71
N LYS A 86 2.96 11.05 -26.51
CA LYS A 86 3.14 11.76 -25.23
C LYS A 86 1.90 12.57 -24.84
N GLU A 87 1.25 13.19 -25.81
CA GLU A 87 0.06 14.00 -25.62
C GLU A 87 -1.12 13.12 -25.21
N GLN A 88 -1.31 11.99 -25.91
CA GLN A 88 -2.37 11.05 -25.55
C GLN A 88 -2.15 10.42 -24.18
N LEU A 89 -0.90 10.12 -23.81
CA LEU A 89 -0.57 9.60 -22.47
C LEU A 89 -1.02 10.56 -21.36
N LYS A 90 -0.87 11.88 -21.54
CA LYS A 90 -1.28 12.88 -20.54
C LYS A 90 -2.78 12.89 -20.26
N GLU A 91 -3.59 12.51 -21.25
CA GLU A 91 -5.04 12.40 -21.13
C GLU A 91 -5.49 11.10 -20.43
N THR A 92 -4.59 10.13 -20.25
CA THR A 92 -4.93 8.86 -19.58
C THR A 92 -5.15 9.07 -18.08
N THR A 93 -6.11 8.32 -17.52
CA THR A 93 -6.36 8.31 -16.07
C THR A 93 -5.11 7.93 -15.27
N ALA A 94 -4.30 7.00 -15.78
CA ALA A 94 -3.09 6.57 -15.10
C ALA A 94 -2.05 7.70 -15.00
N TYR A 95 -1.83 8.46 -16.07
CA TYR A 95 -0.92 9.60 -16.04
C TYR A 95 -1.42 10.71 -15.10
N GLN A 96 -2.71 11.06 -15.20
CA GLN A 96 -3.32 12.07 -14.32
C GLN A 96 -3.28 11.64 -12.85
N ALA A 97 -3.49 10.35 -12.55
CA ALA A 97 -3.39 9.81 -11.21
C ALA A 97 -1.96 9.93 -10.65
N MET A 98 -0.92 9.60 -11.43
CA MET A 98 0.46 9.81 -10.98
C MET A 98 0.76 11.28 -10.70
N ALA A 99 0.28 12.19 -11.57
CA ALA A 99 0.48 13.62 -11.39
C ALA A 99 -0.17 14.13 -10.09
N ARG A 100 -1.43 13.71 -9.82
CA ARG A 100 -2.17 14.06 -8.60
C ARG A 100 -1.53 13.47 -7.34
N ILE A 101 -1.15 12.18 -7.36
CA ILE A 101 -0.46 11.55 -6.23
C ILE A 101 0.86 12.28 -5.95
N GLY A 102 1.58 12.68 -7.00
CA GLY A 102 2.81 13.46 -6.87
C GLY A 102 2.65 14.80 -6.15
N MET A 103 1.44 15.36 -6.08
CA MET A 103 1.17 16.61 -5.36
C MET A 103 1.18 16.42 -3.83
N PHE A 104 1.01 15.21 -3.30
CA PHE A 104 1.05 14.95 -1.86
C PHE A 104 2.47 14.96 -1.27
N TYR A 105 3.49 14.86 -2.13
CA TYR A 105 4.89 14.71 -1.73
C TYR A 105 5.75 15.94 -2.09
N LYS A 106 5.10 17.06 -2.43
CA LYS A 106 5.73 18.36 -2.71
C LYS A 106 5.46 19.30 -1.54
#